data_AF-A0A5S9MJW1-F1
#
_entry.id   AF-A0A5S9MJW1-F1
#
_cell.length_a   1.000
_cell.length_b   1.000
_cell.length_c   1.000
_cell.angle_alpha   90.00
_cell.angle_beta   90.00
_cell.angle_gamma   90.00
#
_symmetry.space_group_name_H-M   'P 1'
#
loop_
_entity.id
_entity.type
_entity.pdbx_description
1 polymer ?
#
loop_
_entity_poly.entity_id
_entity_poly.type
_entity_poly.pdbx_seq_one_letter_code
_entity_poly.pdbx_strand_id
1 'polypeptide(L)'
;MPKGYDPTTRDWYQQAMQDEKGEPVVTNPYISATTNGMVVTIAQRLKDGSGAIGIDIDVQDIVDKIKEIKIGREGYPIIANKSKQIVAHPEEKSGSEVTGNISSILYSGKEGTSTYENKGEQKRIVFVTNDLTGWKIAGTMFVSETEEAAQPVWNSAIILLISSFILGGVAIFFIVRSITIGLRRLVDFSEKKVSEGDLTETLETKSKDEIGDL
;
A
#
# COMPACT_ATOMS: atom_id res chain seq x y z
N MET A 1 37.01 -27.23 -1.20
CA MET A 1 37.14 -26.79 0.20
C MET A 1 38.56 -26.33 0.46
N PRO A 2 38.78 -25.24 1.22
CA PRO A 2 40.11 -24.78 1.61
C PRO A 2 40.87 -25.84 2.40
N LYS A 3 42.21 -25.78 2.37
CA LYS A 3 43.05 -26.67 3.19
C LYS A 3 42.81 -26.37 4.68
N GLY A 4 42.52 -27.41 5.47
CA GLY A 4 42.20 -27.27 6.90
C GLY A 4 40.75 -26.92 7.22
N TYR A 5 39.85 -26.97 6.23
CA TYR A 5 38.42 -26.79 6.47
C TYR A 5 37.84 -27.96 7.27
N ASP A 6 37.32 -27.66 8.45
CA ASP A 6 36.57 -28.60 9.29
C ASP A 6 35.08 -28.20 9.31
N PRO A 7 34.18 -28.94 8.65
CA PRO A 7 32.76 -28.63 8.62
C PRO A 7 32.11 -28.73 10.01
N THR A 8 32.64 -29.55 10.91
CA THR A 8 32.01 -29.82 12.22
C THR A 8 32.07 -28.61 13.17
N THR A 9 33.01 -27.70 12.91
CA THR A 9 33.20 -26.46 13.66
C THR A 9 32.33 -25.31 13.16
N ARG A 10 31.59 -25.49 12.05
CA ARG A 10 30.83 -24.42 11.41
C ARG A 10 29.43 -24.30 11.99
N ASP A 11 28.95 -23.06 12.11
CA ASP A 11 27.62 -22.76 12.64
C ASP A 11 26.50 -23.55 11.98
N TRP A 12 26.52 -23.72 10.65
CA TRP A 12 25.51 -24.49 9.93
C TRP A 12 25.47 -25.95 10.36
N TYR A 13 26.64 -26.56 10.59
CA TYR A 13 26.74 -27.96 10.99
C TYR A 13 26.30 -28.12 12.45
N GLN A 14 26.79 -27.24 13.32
CA GLN A 14 26.43 -27.25 14.74
C GLN A 14 24.93 -27.04 14.95
N GLN A 15 24.33 -26.06 14.25
CA GLN A 15 22.89 -25.79 14.32
C GLN A 15 22.07 -26.98 13.81
N ALA A 16 22.48 -27.61 12.69
CA ALA A 16 21.77 -28.79 12.18
C ALA A 16 21.87 -29.98 13.14
N MET A 17 23.05 -30.22 13.73
CA MET A 17 23.25 -31.32 14.66
C MET A 17 22.53 -31.12 16.00
N GLN A 18 22.33 -29.86 16.42
CA GLN A 18 21.55 -29.50 17.62
C GLN A 18 20.04 -29.74 17.44
N ASP A 19 19.53 -29.75 16.21
CA ASP A 19 18.13 -30.08 15.95
C ASP A 19 17.93 -31.61 15.99
N GLU A 20 17.59 -32.12 17.17
CA GLU A 20 17.33 -33.55 17.40
C GLU A 20 16.10 -34.06 16.62
N LYS A 21 15.20 -33.18 16.17
CA LYS A 21 14.05 -33.57 15.34
C LYS A 21 14.46 -33.84 13.90
N GLY A 22 15.66 -33.39 13.50
CA GLY A 22 16.17 -33.52 12.14
C GLY A 22 15.46 -32.61 11.15
N GLU A 23 14.83 -31.53 11.62
CA GLU A 23 14.21 -30.53 10.76
C GLU A 23 15.27 -29.64 10.10
N PRO A 24 15.00 -29.08 8.91
CA PRO A 24 15.89 -28.11 8.29
C PRO A 24 16.03 -26.84 9.13
N VAL A 25 17.26 -26.40 9.36
CA VAL A 25 17.59 -25.13 10.02
C VAL A 25 18.13 -24.13 9.01
N VAL A 26 17.85 -22.85 9.23
CA VAL A 26 18.37 -21.75 8.42
C VAL A 26 19.32 -20.93 9.29
N THR A 27 20.57 -20.77 8.85
CA THR A 27 21.57 -20.01 9.59
C THR A 27 21.33 -18.50 9.51
N ASN A 28 22.07 -17.77 10.35
CA ASN A 28 22.28 -16.34 10.13
C ASN A 28 23.21 -16.12 8.93
N PRO A 29 23.20 -14.93 8.30
CA PRO A 29 24.16 -14.59 7.25
C PRO A 29 25.61 -14.67 7.77
N TYR A 30 26.49 -15.34 7.04
CA TYR A 30 27.90 -15.45 7.38
C TYR A 30 28.77 -15.56 6.12
N ILE A 31 30.08 -15.36 6.27
CA ILE A 31 31.04 -15.51 5.17
C ILE A 31 31.33 -16.99 4.92
N SER A 32 31.00 -17.48 3.72
CA SER A 32 31.29 -18.86 3.31
C SER A 32 32.79 -19.09 3.23
N ALA A 33 33.27 -20.19 3.80
CA ALA A 33 34.67 -20.60 3.69
C ALA A 33 35.05 -21.01 2.25
N THR A 34 34.06 -21.35 1.41
CA THR A 34 34.30 -21.84 0.05
C THR A 34 34.31 -20.72 -0.97
N THR A 35 33.30 -19.85 -0.93
CA THR A 35 33.13 -18.76 -1.92
C THR A 35 33.70 -17.44 -1.44
N ASN A 36 33.97 -17.28 -0.13
CA ASN A 36 34.29 -16.01 0.52
C ASN A 36 33.20 -14.94 0.36
N GLY A 37 32.01 -15.34 -0.10
CA GLY A 37 30.81 -14.51 -0.21
C GLY A 37 29.92 -14.63 1.03
N MET A 38 29.00 -13.68 1.18
CA MET A 38 27.96 -13.74 2.23
C MET A 38 26.91 -14.76 1.83
N VAL A 39 26.69 -15.77 2.67
CA VAL A 39 25.73 -16.83 2.43
C VAL A 39 24.79 -16.99 3.62
N VAL A 40 23.63 -17.58 3.36
CA VAL A 40 22.84 -18.26 4.39
C VAL A 40 22.80 -19.74 4.01
N THR A 41 23.00 -20.62 4.99
CA THR A 41 22.96 -22.06 4.75
C THR A 41 21.66 -22.64 5.28
N ILE A 42 20.97 -23.41 4.44
CA ILE A 42 19.93 -24.33 4.90
C ILE A 42 20.62 -25.64 5.20
N ALA A 43 20.59 -26.07 6.46
CA ALA A 43 21.27 -27.27 6.91
C ALA A 43 20.30 -28.26 7.56
N GLN A 44 20.57 -29.55 7.41
CA GLN A 44 19.73 -30.61 7.96
C GLN A 44 20.60 -31.78 8.43
N ARG A 45 20.26 -32.32 9.60
CA ARG A 45 20.87 -33.55 10.11
C ARG A 45 20.44 -34.76 9.29
N LEU A 46 21.37 -35.67 9.02
CA LEU A 46 21.08 -36.94 8.37
C LEU A 46 20.25 -37.84 9.31
N LYS A 47 19.36 -38.66 8.73
CA LYS A 47 18.45 -39.53 9.50
C LYS A 47 19.16 -40.55 10.39
N ASP A 48 20.34 -41.00 9.99
CA ASP A 48 21.18 -41.92 10.76
C ASP A 48 21.99 -41.21 11.86
N GLY A 49 21.90 -39.88 11.94
CA GLY A 49 22.61 -39.04 12.88
C GLY A 49 24.11 -38.94 12.65
N SER A 50 24.63 -39.47 11.54
CA SER A 50 26.06 -39.54 11.24
C SER A 50 26.69 -38.19 10.88
N GLY A 51 25.87 -37.21 10.51
CA GLY A 51 26.31 -35.86 10.18
C GLY A 51 25.18 -34.97 9.69
N ALA A 52 25.54 -33.91 8.96
CA ALA A 52 24.60 -32.95 8.40
C ALA A 52 24.95 -32.59 6.95
N ILE A 53 23.92 -32.23 6.17
CA ILE A 53 24.05 -31.66 4.82
C ILE A 53 23.66 -30.17 4.88
N GLY A 54 24.36 -29.34 4.12
CA GLY A 54 24.09 -27.91 4.02
C GLY A 54 24.04 -27.45 2.56
N ILE A 55 23.12 -26.54 2.25
CA ILE A 55 23.02 -25.86 0.96
C ILE A 55 23.22 -24.38 1.20
N ASP A 56 24.28 -23.82 0.62
CA ASP A 56 24.56 -22.38 0.66
C ASP A 56 23.67 -21.65 -0.36
N ILE A 57 23.00 -20.61 0.11
CA ILE A 57 22.29 -19.64 -0.72
C ILE A 57 23.10 -18.35 -0.70
N ASP A 58 23.48 -17.87 -1.88
CA ASP A 58 24.14 -16.58 -2.00
C ASP A 58 23.16 -15.48 -1.60
N VAL A 59 23.57 -14.67 -0.62
CA VAL A 59 22.75 -13.56 -0.15
C VAL A 59 22.66 -12.46 -1.22
N GLN A 60 23.67 -12.33 -2.09
CA GLN A 60 23.65 -11.37 -3.17
C GLN A 60 22.52 -11.67 -4.17
N ASP A 61 22.26 -12.94 -4.48
CA ASP A 61 21.14 -13.34 -5.35
C ASP A 61 19.79 -12.94 -4.75
N ILE A 62 19.66 -13.03 -3.42
CA ILE A 62 18.45 -12.57 -2.71
C ILE A 62 18.35 -11.05 -2.80
N VAL A 63 19.45 -10.33 -2.54
CA VAL A 63 19.52 -8.86 -2.63
C VAL A 63 19.13 -8.39 -4.03
N ASP A 64 19.62 -9.03 -5.07
CA ASP A 64 19.35 -8.63 -6.45
C ASP A 64 17.88 -8.86 -6.83
N LYS A 65 17.31 -10.00 -6.42
CA LYS A 65 15.87 -10.28 -6.58
C LYS A 65 14.99 -9.26 -5.87
N ILE A 66 15.34 -8.88 -4.64
CA ILE A 66 14.51 -7.94 -3.89
C ILE A 66 14.63 -6.50 -4.42
N LYS A 67 15.74 -6.13 -5.06
CA LYS A 67 15.91 -4.83 -5.73
C LYS A 67 15.04 -4.68 -6.98
N GLU A 68 14.68 -5.79 -7.63
CA GLU A 68 13.74 -5.78 -8.75
C GLU A 68 12.29 -5.51 -8.31
N ILE A 69 11.96 -5.77 -7.04
CA ILE A 69 10.63 -5.58 -6.49
C ILE A 69 10.45 -4.11 -6.09
N LYS A 70 9.49 -3.44 -6.73
CA LYS A 70 9.06 -2.08 -6.38
C LYS A 70 7.72 -2.11 -5.67
N ILE A 71 7.65 -1.46 -4.52
CA ILE A 71 6.41 -1.26 -3.75
C ILE A 71 6.01 0.20 -3.92
N GLY A 72 4.93 0.47 -4.66
CA GLY A 72 4.65 1.83 -5.12
C GLY A 72 5.69 2.29 -6.15
N ARG A 73 6.19 3.50 -5.99
CA ARG A 73 7.24 4.12 -6.82
C ARG A 73 8.63 3.94 -6.23
N GLU A 74 8.78 4.17 -4.92
CA GLU A 74 10.10 4.22 -4.25
C GLU A 74 10.23 3.23 -3.08
N GLY A 75 9.14 2.54 -2.75
CA GLY A 75 9.17 1.48 -1.75
C GLY A 75 9.88 0.22 -2.21
N TYR A 76 10.33 -0.56 -1.23
CA TYR A 76 11.12 -1.77 -1.43
C TYR A 76 10.90 -2.77 -0.29
N PRO A 77 11.14 -4.06 -0.54
CA PRO A 77 11.17 -5.08 0.49
C PRO A 77 12.50 -5.10 1.29
N ILE A 78 12.43 -5.61 2.51
CA ILE A 78 13.53 -5.85 3.45
C ILE A 78 13.33 -7.25 4.05
N ILE A 79 14.42 -8.01 4.20
CA ILE A 79 14.40 -9.31 4.85
C ILE A 79 15.37 -9.30 6.03
N ALA A 80 14.90 -9.70 7.21
CA ALA A 80 15.70 -9.85 8.41
C ALA A 80 15.46 -11.21 9.08
N ASN A 81 16.42 -11.72 9.85
CA ASN A 81 16.32 -13.02 10.52
C ASN A 81 15.82 -12.90 11.96
N LYS A 82 15.54 -14.03 12.61
CA LYS A 82 15.15 -14.11 14.03
C LYS A 82 16.16 -13.48 15.00
N SER A 83 17.44 -13.39 14.62
CA SER A 83 18.52 -12.80 15.41
C SER A 83 18.65 -11.28 15.22
N LYS A 84 17.66 -10.62 14.59
CA LYS A 84 17.68 -9.18 14.32
C LYS A 84 18.81 -8.74 13.40
N GLN A 85 19.24 -9.60 12.48
CA GLN A 85 20.21 -9.26 11.45
C GLN A 85 19.54 -9.15 10.08
N ILE A 86 20.04 -8.24 9.27
CA ILE A 86 19.60 -8.05 7.89
C ILE A 86 20.08 -9.23 7.07
N VAL A 87 19.14 -9.89 6.40
CA VAL A 87 19.44 -10.90 5.38
C VAL A 87 19.59 -10.20 4.04
N ALA A 88 18.61 -9.38 3.66
CA ALA A 88 18.65 -8.63 2.40
C ALA A 88 18.02 -7.24 2.57
N HIS A 89 18.73 -6.23 2.09
CA HIS A 89 18.28 -4.83 2.08
C HIS A 89 18.90 -4.12 0.85
N PRO A 90 18.20 -3.16 0.20
CA PRO A 90 18.74 -2.45 -0.96
C PRO A 90 20.00 -1.62 -0.66
N GLU A 91 20.01 -0.91 0.47
CA GLU A 91 21.13 -0.05 0.92
C GLU A 91 22.04 -0.66 2.02
N GLU A 92 21.48 -1.39 2.99
CA GLU A 92 22.22 -1.91 4.13
C GLU A 92 22.91 -3.26 3.85
N LYS A 93 24.04 -3.50 4.53
CA LYS A 93 24.85 -4.69 4.35
C LYS A 93 24.26 -5.88 5.08
N SER A 94 24.10 -7.00 4.39
CA SER A 94 23.70 -8.27 4.99
C SER A 94 24.61 -8.69 6.16
N GLY A 95 24.01 -9.20 7.23
CA GLY A 95 24.65 -9.55 8.50
C GLY A 95 24.72 -8.41 9.50
N SER A 96 24.45 -7.15 9.11
CA SER A 96 24.33 -6.04 10.07
C SER A 96 23.09 -6.22 10.95
N GLU A 97 23.13 -5.66 12.16
CA GLU A 97 21.94 -5.63 13.01
C GLU A 97 20.89 -4.64 12.48
N VAL A 98 19.62 -4.99 12.65
CA VAL A 98 18.50 -4.09 12.40
C VAL A 98 18.47 -3.05 13.51
N THR A 99 18.81 -1.81 13.18
CA THR A 99 18.91 -0.69 14.14
C THR A 99 17.67 0.20 14.13
N GLY A 100 17.55 1.10 15.11
CA GLY A 100 16.48 2.10 15.17
C GLY A 100 15.08 1.53 15.45
N ASN A 101 14.06 2.37 15.19
CA ASN A 101 12.66 2.05 15.47
C ASN A 101 12.11 0.91 14.60
N ILE A 102 12.71 0.64 13.43
CA ILE A 102 12.29 -0.49 12.58
C ILE A 102 12.50 -1.83 13.29
N SER A 103 13.52 -1.96 14.13
CA SER A 103 13.76 -3.17 14.91
C SER A 103 12.60 -3.48 15.86
N SER A 104 12.16 -2.52 16.67
CA SER A 104 11.03 -2.74 17.58
C SER A 104 9.74 -3.03 16.83
N ILE A 105 9.52 -2.42 15.66
CA ILE A 105 8.35 -2.67 14.82
C ILE A 105 8.35 -4.11 14.28
N LEU A 106 9.42 -4.54 13.61
CA LEU A 106 9.49 -5.87 12.96
C LEU A 106 9.36 -7.05 13.95
N TYR A 107 9.82 -6.85 15.18
CA TYR A 107 9.79 -7.88 16.22
C TYR A 107 8.64 -7.71 17.23
N SER A 108 7.68 -6.82 16.96
CA SER A 108 6.50 -6.61 17.81
C SER A 108 5.47 -7.75 17.75
N GLY A 109 5.45 -8.53 16.66
CA GLY A 109 4.50 -9.61 16.44
C GLY A 109 4.89 -10.49 15.26
N LYS A 110 4.02 -11.43 14.86
CA LYS A 110 4.22 -12.25 13.65
C LYS A 110 3.96 -11.47 12.37
N GLU A 111 3.00 -10.58 12.40
CA GLU A 111 2.63 -9.69 11.30
C GLU A 111 2.21 -8.34 11.86
N GLY A 112 2.23 -7.31 11.02
CA GLY A 112 1.79 -5.99 11.45
C GLY A 112 2.05 -4.92 10.41
N THR A 113 1.51 -3.73 10.71
CA THR A 113 1.74 -2.52 9.94
C THR A 113 2.05 -1.39 10.91
N SER A 114 3.00 -0.53 10.55
CA SER A 114 3.34 0.67 11.31
C SER A 114 3.85 1.75 10.38
N THR A 115 3.92 2.98 10.89
CA THR A 115 4.71 4.05 10.28
C THR A 115 6.00 4.26 11.06
N TYR A 116 7.03 4.73 10.37
CA TYR A 116 8.30 5.10 10.96
C TYR A 116 8.94 6.22 10.14
N GLU A 117 9.84 6.98 10.78
CA GLU A 117 10.61 8.01 10.09
C GLU A 117 11.93 7.42 9.60
N ASN A 118 12.28 7.69 8.35
CA ASN A 118 13.56 7.35 7.77
C ASN A 118 14.12 8.57 7.03
N LYS A 119 15.29 9.06 7.47
CA LYS A 119 15.96 10.25 6.89
C LYS A 119 15.05 11.49 6.78
N GLY A 120 14.14 11.71 7.74
CA GLY A 120 13.23 12.87 7.76
C GLY A 120 11.90 12.66 7.02
N GLU A 121 11.70 11.50 6.40
CA GLU A 121 10.49 11.19 5.64
C GLU A 121 9.69 10.06 6.31
N GLN A 122 8.37 10.19 6.33
CA GLN A 122 7.51 9.14 6.86
C GLN A 122 7.36 8.00 5.86
N LYS A 123 7.71 6.80 6.32
CA LYS A 123 7.48 5.54 5.63
C LYS A 123 6.46 4.69 6.35
N ARG A 124 5.66 3.97 5.59
CA ARG A 124 4.83 2.87 6.09
C ARG A 124 5.57 1.57 5.86
N ILE A 125 5.58 0.72 6.88
CA ILE A 125 6.14 -0.62 6.84
C ILE A 125 5.05 -1.64 7.16
N VAL A 126 4.99 -2.70 6.36
CA VAL A 126 4.14 -3.87 6.59
C VAL A 126 5.06 -5.08 6.65
N PHE A 127 4.89 -5.95 7.63
CA PHE A 127 5.75 -7.11 7.81
C PHE A 127 4.97 -8.38 8.12
N VAL A 128 5.57 -9.52 7.78
CA VAL A 128 5.12 -10.86 8.09
C VAL A 128 6.32 -11.73 8.43
N THR A 129 6.13 -12.72 9.31
CA THR A 129 7.15 -13.70 9.68
C THR A 129 6.90 -14.96 8.89
N ASN A 130 7.90 -15.42 8.15
CA ASN A 130 7.87 -16.73 7.53
C ASN A 130 8.07 -17.81 8.59
N ASP A 131 7.09 -18.68 8.77
CA ASP A 131 7.15 -19.71 9.82
C ASP A 131 8.21 -20.80 9.56
N LEU A 132 8.63 -21.01 8.30
CA LEU A 132 9.64 -22.02 7.94
C LEU A 132 11.06 -21.54 8.26
N THR A 133 11.40 -20.30 7.88
CA THR A 133 12.75 -19.76 8.03
C THR A 133 12.92 -18.89 9.27
N GLY A 134 11.82 -18.44 9.86
CA GLY A 134 11.81 -17.42 10.92
C GLY A 134 12.18 -16.02 10.42
N TRP A 135 12.25 -15.80 9.10
CA TRP A 135 12.57 -14.49 8.54
C TRP A 135 11.41 -13.53 8.67
N LYS A 136 11.71 -12.29 9.05
CA LYS A 136 10.83 -11.13 8.89
C LYS A 136 10.95 -10.63 7.47
N ILE A 137 9.86 -10.71 6.71
CA ILE A 137 9.75 -10.14 5.37
C ILE A 137 8.91 -8.89 5.51
N ALA A 138 9.48 -7.73 5.18
CA ALA A 138 8.81 -6.46 5.31
C ALA A 138 8.82 -5.70 3.98
N GLY A 139 7.74 -5.01 3.67
CA GLY A 139 7.68 -4.02 2.60
C GLY A 139 7.60 -2.62 3.20
N THR A 140 8.42 -1.70 2.72
CA THR A 140 8.35 -0.29 3.09
C THR A 140 8.02 0.58 1.88
N MET A 141 7.25 1.64 2.06
CA MET A 141 6.97 2.67 1.04
C MET A 141 6.77 4.03 1.71
N PHE A 142 6.92 5.14 0.97
CA PHE A 142 6.63 6.46 1.54
C PHE A 142 5.13 6.69 1.69
N VAL A 143 4.73 7.37 2.77
CA VAL A 143 3.32 7.71 2.98
C VAL A 143 2.84 8.72 1.93
N SER A 144 3.70 9.65 1.53
CA SER A 144 3.43 10.65 0.48
C SER A 144 3.05 10.02 -0.86
N GLU A 145 3.62 8.86 -1.22
CA GLU A 145 3.26 8.16 -2.45
C GLU A 145 1.79 7.75 -2.49
N THR A 146 1.21 7.40 -1.33
CA THR A 146 -0.22 7.06 -1.27
C THR A 146 -1.12 8.28 -1.44
N GLU A 147 -0.67 9.44 -0.97
CA GLU A 147 -1.39 10.72 -1.15
C GLU A 147 -1.32 11.20 -2.61
N GLU A 148 -0.15 11.11 -3.24
CA GLU A 148 0.04 11.42 -4.65
C GLU A 148 -0.79 10.50 -5.55
N ALA A 149 -0.81 9.19 -5.26
CA ALA A 149 -1.61 8.22 -6.00
C ALA A 149 -3.13 8.49 -5.86
N ALA A 150 -3.56 9.08 -4.74
CA ALA A 150 -4.95 9.44 -4.50
C ALA A 150 -5.35 10.78 -5.15
N GLN A 151 -4.39 11.63 -5.56
CA GLN A 151 -4.72 12.95 -6.09
C GLN A 151 -5.61 12.95 -7.35
N PRO A 152 -5.38 12.08 -8.35
CA PRO A 152 -6.27 12.01 -9.52
C PRO A 152 -7.73 11.74 -9.13
N VAL A 153 -7.94 10.87 -8.14
CA VAL A 153 -9.27 10.55 -7.60
C VAL A 153 -9.90 11.77 -6.93
N TRP A 154 -9.12 12.49 -6.12
CA TRP A 154 -9.56 13.74 -5.49
C TRP A 154 -9.95 14.81 -6.51
N ASN A 155 -9.12 15.02 -7.53
CA ASN A 155 -9.39 15.99 -8.59
C ASN A 155 -10.65 15.63 -9.38
N SER A 156 -10.83 14.36 -9.74
CA SER A 156 -12.07 13.89 -10.39
C SER A 156 -13.30 14.08 -9.51
N ALA A 157 -13.20 13.80 -8.20
CA ALA A 157 -14.31 14.00 -7.26
C ALA A 157 -14.70 15.48 -7.13
N ILE A 158 -13.73 16.39 -7.07
CA ILE A 158 -13.98 17.84 -7.02
C ILE A 158 -14.64 18.33 -8.31
N ILE A 159 -14.15 17.90 -9.48
CA ILE A 159 -14.75 18.26 -10.77
C ILE A 159 -16.19 17.76 -10.87
N LEU A 160 -16.46 16.53 -10.41
CA LEU A 160 -17.81 15.97 -10.35
C LEU A 160 -18.73 16.80 -9.43
N LEU A 161 -18.24 17.17 -8.25
CA LEU A 161 -19.00 17.97 -7.29
C LEU A 161 -19.33 19.36 -7.86
N ILE A 162 -18.35 20.06 -8.44
CA ILE A 162 -18.55 21.39 -9.04
C ILE A 162 -19.53 21.30 -10.22
N SER A 163 -19.36 20.33 -11.12
CA SER A 163 -20.25 20.16 -12.27
C SER A 163 -21.70 19.84 -11.84
N SER A 164 -21.88 19.01 -10.80
CA SER A 164 -23.20 18.75 -10.21
C SER A 164 -23.83 20.03 -9.64
N PHE A 165 -23.06 20.86 -8.94
CA PHE A 165 -23.54 22.14 -8.43
C PHE A 165 -23.96 23.11 -9.54
N ILE A 166 -23.14 23.22 -10.60
CA ILE A 166 -23.45 24.07 -11.75
C ILE A 166 -24.72 23.59 -12.45
N LEU A 167 -24.83 22.29 -12.75
CA LEU A 167 -26.00 21.71 -13.40
C LEU A 167 -27.26 21.88 -12.55
N GLY A 168 -27.17 21.64 -11.24
CA GLY A 168 -28.27 21.88 -10.30
C GLY A 168 -28.69 23.34 -10.27
N GLY A 169 -27.73 24.27 -10.20
CA GLY A 169 -28.01 25.71 -10.23
C GLY A 169 -28.67 26.16 -11.53
N VAL A 170 -28.22 25.65 -12.67
CA VAL A 170 -28.84 25.92 -13.98
C VAL A 170 -30.27 25.38 -14.02
N ALA A 171 -30.50 24.15 -13.57
CA ALA A 171 -31.85 23.57 -13.51
C ALA A 171 -32.79 24.41 -12.63
N ILE A 172 -32.35 24.79 -11.42
CA ILE A 172 -33.11 25.65 -10.51
C ILE A 172 -33.41 27.00 -11.16
N PHE A 173 -32.44 27.62 -11.83
CA PHE A 173 -32.64 28.88 -12.53
C PHE A 173 -33.73 28.78 -13.62
N PHE A 174 -33.71 27.72 -14.43
CA PHE A 174 -34.76 27.50 -15.45
C PHE A 174 -36.13 27.25 -14.83
N ILE A 175 -36.22 26.43 -13.77
CA ILE A 175 -37.47 26.15 -13.06
C ILE A 175 -38.06 27.45 -12.47
N VAL A 176 -37.27 28.20 -11.71
CA VAL A 176 -37.72 29.47 -11.09
C VAL A 176 -38.13 30.48 -12.15
N ARG A 177 -37.38 30.59 -13.25
CA ARG A 177 -37.73 31.49 -14.36
C ARG A 177 -39.04 31.10 -15.03
N SER A 178 -39.27 29.81 -15.27
CA SER A 178 -40.52 29.31 -15.87
C SER A 178 -41.73 29.66 -15.00
N ILE A 179 -41.64 29.38 -13.70
CA ILE A 179 -42.71 29.67 -12.73
C ILE A 179 -42.94 31.18 -12.60
N THR A 180 -41.88 31.97 -12.44
CA THR A 180 -41.98 33.43 -12.23
C THR A 180 -42.59 34.14 -13.44
N ILE A 181 -42.25 33.72 -14.66
CA ILE A 181 -42.84 34.30 -15.89
C ILE A 181 -44.32 33.93 -15.99
N GLY A 182 -44.68 32.68 -15.69
CA GLY A 182 -46.07 32.24 -15.66
C GLY A 182 -46.92 33.05 -14.68
N LEU A 183 -46.46 33.15 -13.43
CA LEU A 183 -47.15 33.92 -12.39
C LEU A 183 -47.27 35.41 -12.74
N ARG A 184 -46.22 36.05 -13.26
CA ARG A 184 -46.28 37.46 -13.67
C ARG A 184 -47.32 37.71 -14.76
N ARG A 185 -47.47 36.81 -15.72
CA ARG A 185 -48.52 36.93 -16.76
C ARG A 185 -49.93 36.86 -16.18
N LEU A 186 -50.15 35.96 -15.22
CA LEU A 186 -51.44 35.83 -14.54
C LEU A 186 -51.76 37.10 -13.74
N VAL A 187 -50.79 37.63 -12.99
CA VAL A 187 -50.94 38.88 -12.23
C VAL A 187 -51.19 40.06 -13.18
N ASP A 188 -50.39 40.23 -14.24
CA ASP A 188 -50.57 41.30 -15.23
C ASP A 188 -51.95 41.24 -15.91
N PHE A 189 -52.47 40.05 -16.19
CA PHE A 189 -53.80 39.86 -16.76
C PHE A 189 -54.91 40.25 -15.78
N SER A 190 -54.82 39.80 -14.52
CA SER A 190 -55.79 40.19 -13.47
C SER A 190 -55.75 41.68 -13.17
N GLU A 191 -54.57 42.29 -13.12
CA GLU A 191 -54.40 43.70 -12.75
C GLU A 191 -54.83 44.66 -13.87
N LYS A 192 -54.57 44.32 -15.14
CA LYS A 192 -54.91 45.20 -16.28
C LYS A 192 -56.31 45.00 -16.87
N LYS A 193 -56.89 43.80 -16.85
CA LYS A 193 -58.13 43.52 -17.62
C LYS A 193 -59.35 43.21 -16.77
N VAL A 194 -59.19 42.61 -15.58
CA VAL A 194 -60.32 42.32 -14.68
C VAL A 194 -60.74 43.57 -13.90
N SER A 195 -59.81 44.48 -13.59
CA SER A 195 -60.12 45.77 -12.95
C SER A 195 -60.91 46.73 -13.86
N GLU A 196 -60.91 46.53 -15.18
CA GLU A 196 -61.63 47.39 -16.15
C GLU A 196 -62.99 46.81 -16.59
N GLY A 197 -63.35 45.62 -16.12
CA GLY A 197 -64.71 45.05 -16.28
C GLY A 197 -65.02 44.41 -17.64
N ASP A 198 -64.02 44.16 -18.50
CA ASP A 198 -64.20 43.46 -19.78
C ASP A 198 -63.65 42.03 -19.72
N LEU A 199 -64.54 41.05 -19.83
CA LEU A 199 -64.27 39.61 -19.71
C LEU A 199 -64.31 38.87 -21.07
N THR A 200 -64.30 39.60 -22.20
CA THR A 200 -64.56 39.00 -23.52
C THR A 200 -63.32 38.51 -24.28
N GLU A 201 -62.10 38.67 -23.75
CA GLU A 201 -60.88 38.13 -24.38
C GLU A 201 -60.28 36.93 -23.66
N THR A 202 -59.97 35.91 -24.45
CA THR A 202 -59.32 34.67 -24.05
C THR A 202 -57.80 34.77 -24.14
N LEU A 203 -57.11 34.38 -23.07
CA LEU A 203 -55.66 34.19 -23.06
C LEU A 203 -55.26 33.06 -24.02
N GLU A 204 -54.58 33.39 -25.12
CA GLU A 204 -53.86 32.38 -25.90
C GLU A 204 -52.60 31.95 -25.13
N THR A 205 -52.74 30.92 -24.31
CA THR A 205 -51.61 30.27 -23.64
C THR A 205 -50.97 29.27 -24.62
N LYS A 206 -49.70 29.48 -24.94
CA LYS A 206 -48.88 28.50 -25.71
C LYS A 206 -48.24 27.43 -24.83
N SER A 207 -48.52 27.41 -23.53
CA SER A 207 -47.96 26.46 -22.58
C SER A 207 -48.87 25.24 -22.44
N LYS A 208 -48.30 24.03 -22.38
CA LYS A 208 -49.04 22.77 -22.17
C LYS A 208 -48.85 22.21 -20.75
N ASP A 209 -48.62 23.08 -19.77
CA ASP A 209 -48.45 22.73 -18.36
C ASP A 209 -49.61 23.30 -17.51
N GLU A 210 -49.64 22.98 -16.21
CA GLU A 210 -50.70 23.39 -15.28
C GLU A 210 -50.88 24.92 -15.19
N ILE A 211 -49.88 25.70 -15.62
CA ILE A 211 -49.95 27.18 -15.69
C ILE A 211 -50.71 27.65 -16.94
N GLY A 212 -50.78 26.82 -17.99
CA GLY A 212 -51.59 27.10 -19.18
C GLY A 212 -53.08 26.87 -19.00
N ASP A 213 -53.45 26.04 -18.00
CA ASP A 213 -54.84 25.69 -17.63
C ASP A 213 -55.44 26.60 -16.54
N LEU A 214 -54.62 27.43 -15.88
CA LEU A 214 -55.01 28.44 -14.88
C LEU A 214 -55.39 29.78 -15.51
#